data_AF-A0A831WKX1-F1
#
_entry.id   AF-A0A831WKX1-F1
#
_cell.length_a   1.000
_cell.length_b   1.000
_cell.length_c   1.000
_cell.angle_alpha   90.00
_cell.angle_beta   90.00
_cell.angle_gamma   90.00
#
_symmetry.space_group_name_H-M   'P 1'
#
loop_
_entity.id
_entity.type
_entity.pdbx_description
1 polymer ?
#
loop_
_entity_poly.entity_id
_entity_poly.type
_entity_poly.pdbx_seq_one_letter_code
_entity_poly.pdbx_strand_id
1 'polypeptide(L)'
;MSIHFFLPGKASKIRLVEFIKKSRVMPFNTTAAAKVILAYQRKEMIKKLVVLKNMVKSAKKSIVDPNLFIEHLKKIKEEGYSICKEEMEEGVMAVAAPIWDIKPRVVGSVAVVGPMNRIENLEQDFVKNIKKTAYLISREMGYNPEKLKMYSIF
;
A
#
# COMPACT_ATOMS: atom_id res chain seq x y z
N MET A 1 9.31 -2.55 -5.81
CA MET A 1 8.84 -3.96 -5.84
C MET A 1 7.72 -4.14 -4.81
N SER A 2 6.66 -4.92 -5.08
CA SER A 2 5.60 -5.17 -4.09
C SER A 2 5.33 -6.67 -3.92
N ILE A 3 5.09 -7.10 -2.69
CA ILE A 3 4.75 -8.48 -2.32
C ILE A 3 3.34 -8.48 -1.74
N HIS A 4 2.48 -9.35 -2.25
CA HIS A 4 1.08 -9.45 -1.83
C HIS A 4 0.80 -10.86 -1.31
N PHE A 5 0.28 -10.96 -0.09
CA PHE A 5 -0.20 -12.21 0.49
C PHE A 5 -1.71 -12.29 0.39
N PHE A 6 -2.24 -13.44 -0.03
CA PHE A 6 -3.66 -13.68 -0.17
C PHE A 6 -4.19 -14.62 0.93
N LEU A 7 -5.33 -14.26 1.52
CA LEU A 7 -6.04 -15.09 2.50
C LEU A 7 -7.33 -15.66 1.86
N PRO A 8 -7.40 -16.95 1.45
CA PRO A 8 -8.57 -17.54 0.80
C PRO A 8 -9.77 -17.72 1.74
N GLY A 9 -11.01 -17.53 1.25
CA GLY A 9 -12.26 -17.70 2.02
C GLY A 9 -13.21 -18.75 1.44
N LYS A 10 -14.19 -19.21 2.24
CA LYS A 10 -15.24 -20.13 1.78
C LYS A 10 -16.12 -19.42 0.75
N ALA A 11 -16.08 -19.92 -0.50
CA ALA A 11 -17.00 -19.71 -1.61
C ALA A 11 -17.64 -18.30 -1.72
N SER A 12 -16.83 -17.26 -1.79
CA SER A 12 -17.20 -16.05 -2.52
C SER A 12 -16.39 -16.05 -3.82
N LYS A 13 -17.08 -15.87 -4.95
CA LYS A 13 -16.55 -15.94 -6.33
C LYS A 13 -15.65 -14.73 -6.62
N ILE A 14 -14.67 -14.46 -5.75
CA ILE A 14 -13.77 -13.31 -5.84
C ILE A 14 -12.62 -13.67 -6.78
N ARG A 15 -12.44 -12.92 -7.87
CA ARG A 15 -11.40 -13.19 -8.90
C ARG A 15 -10.00 -12.73 -8.48
N LEU A 16 -9.71 -12.72 -7.17
CA LEU A 16 -8.46 -12.20 -6.61
C LEU A 16 -7.20 -12.95 -7.08
N VAL A 17 -7.31 -14.25 -7.35
CA VAL A 17 -6.19 -15.11 -7.77
C VAL A 17 -5.67 -14.73 -9.17
N GLU A 18 -6.50 -14.12 -10.03
CA GLU A 18 -6.05 -13.66 -11.36
C GLU A 18 -5.27 -12.34 -11.32
N PHE A 19 -5.46 -11.51 -10.28
CA PHE A 19 -4.82 -10.19 -10.18
C PHE A 19 -3.46 -10.23 -9.49
N ILE A 20 -3.27 -11.09 -8.49
CA ILE A 20 -2.01 -11.21 -7.75
C ILE A 20 -1.09 -12.26 -8.42
N LYS A 21 -0.70 -11.97 -9.66
CA LYS A 21 0.33 -12.76 -10.38
C LYS A 21 1.65 -12.00 -10.33
N LYS A 22 2.76 -12.72 -10.09
CA LYS A 22 4.12 -12.16 -10.18
C LYS A 22 4.26 -11.45 -11.54
N SER A 23 4.72 -10.19 -11.54
CA SER A 23 4.93 -9.31 -12.71
C SER A 23 3.71 -8.57 -13.29
N ARG A 24 2.55 -8.50 -12.63
CA ARG A 24 1.43 -7.64 -13.08
C ARG A 24 1.55 -6.22 -12.52
N VAL A 25 1.40 -5.21 -13.39
CA VAL A 25 1.30 -3.80 -12.98
C VAL A 25 -0.12 -3.50 -12.55
N MET A 26 -0.30 -3.13 -11.29
CA MET A 26 -1.61 -2.80 -10.71
C MET A 26 -1.88 -1.28 -10.77
N PRO A 27 -3.14 -0.84 -10.89
CA PRO A 27 -3.45 0.59 -10.91
C PRO A 27 -3.01 1.28 -9.62
N PHE A 28 -2.34 2.41 -9.75
CA PHE A 28 -1.75 3.12 -8.62
C PHE A 28 -2.80 3.67 -7.64
N ASN A 29 -4.00 3.98 -8.14
CA ASN A 29 -5.04 4.63 -7.35
C ASN A 29 -6.00 3.67 -6.64
N THR A 30 -6.00 2.38 -7.00
CA THR A 30 -6.92 1.37 -6.41
C THR A 30 -6.19 0.25 -5.67
N THR A 31 -4.86 0.31 -5.55
CA THR A 31 -4.04 -0.74 -4.92
C THR A 31 -3.32 -0.21 -3.68
N ALA A 32 -3.59 -0.76 -2.50
CA ALA A 32 -2.94 -0.37 -1.25
C ALA A 32 -1.41 -0.32 -1.35
N ALA A 33 -0.79 -1.38 -1.91
CA ALA A 33 0.66 -1.46 -2.09
C ALA A 33 1.23 -0.34 -2.97
N ALA A 34 0.53 0.03 -4.04
CA ALA A 34 0.96 1.08 -4.97
C ALA A 34 0.79 2.47 -4.36
N LYS A 35 -0.32 2.69 -3.63
CA LYS A 35 -0.53 3.93 -2.87
C LYS A 35 0.54 4.15 -1.82
N VAL A 36 0.95 3.10 -1.09
CA VAL A 36 2.08 3.17 -0.15
C VAL A 36 3.34 3.63 -0.87
N ILE A 37 3.75 2.96 -1.94
CA ILE A 37 4.98 3.34 -2.67
C ILE A 37 4.90 4.79 -3.15
N LEU A 38 3.73 5.20 -3.68
CA LEU A 38 3.52 6.54 -4.23
C LEU A 38 3.53 7.64 -3.16
N ALA A 39 3.00 7.38 -1.96
CA ALA A 39 2.94 8.34 -0.85
C ALA A 39 4.32 8.85 -0.40
N TYR A 40 5.39 8.07 -0.65
CA TYR A 40 6.76 8.43 -0.30
C TYR A 40 7.58 8.94 -1.51
N GLN A 41 6.95 9.15 -2.67
CA GLN A 41 7.61 9.77 -3.82
C GLN A 41 7.61 11.31 -3.72
N ARG A 42 8.43 11.94 -4.57
CA ARG A 42 8.49 13.40 -4.69
C ARG A 42 7.13 13.97 -5.09
N LYS A 43 6.73 15.09 -4.49
CA LYS A 43 5.43 15.76 -4.74
C LYS A 43 5.21 16.07 -6.21
N GLU A 44 6.27 16.44 -6.93
CA GLU A 44 6.24 16.76 -8.36
C GLU A 44 5.95 15.52 -9.20
N MET A 45 6.49 14.35 -8.81
CA MET A 45 6.19 13.08 -9.46
C MET A 45 4.73 12.69 -9.24
N ILE A 46 4.24 12.81 -8.01
CA ILE A 46 2.84 12.50 -7.66
C ILE A 46 1.90 13.38 -8.47
N LYS A 47 2.11 14.71 -8.47
CA LYS A 47 1.29 15.66 -9.24
C LYS A 47 1.31 15.33 -10.74
N LYS A 48 2.49 15.10 -11.33
CA LYS A 48 2.60 14.69 -12.74
C LYS A 48 1.84 13.39 -13.00
N LEU A 49 1.95 12.40 -12.13
CA LEU A 49 1.31 11.10 -12.32
C LEU A 49 -0.22 11.20 -12.23
N VAL A 50 -0.75 11.95 -11.28
CA VAL A 50 -2.19 12.14 -11.08
C VAL A 50 -2.82 12.98 -12.19
N VAL A 51 -2.09 13.95 -12.76
CA VAL A 51 -2.58 14.81 -13.85
C VAL A 51 -2.43 14.14 -15.22
N LEU A 52 -1.31 13.46 -15.47
CA LEU A 52 -0.98 12.92 -16.80
C LEU A 52 -1.48 11.49 -17.03
N LYS A 53 -1.80 10.73 -15.97
CA LYS A 53 -2.32 9.37 -16.10
C LYS A 53 -3.76 9.30 -15.66
N ASN A 54 -4.58 8.63 -16.48
CA ASN A 54 -5.96 8.36 -16.14
C ASN A 54 -6.02 7.48 -14.88
N MET A 55 -6.67 7.99 -13.84
CA MET A 55 -7.01 7.23 -12.64
C MET A 55 -8.09 6.21 -12.98
N VAL A 56 -7.87 4.96 -12.55
CA VAL A 56 -8.76 3.85 -12.92
C VAL A 56 -9.95 3.77 -11.96
N LYS A 57 -11.17 3.76 -12.50
CA LYS A 57 -12.40 3.51 -11.72
C LYS A 57 -12.71 2.00 -11.74
N SER A 58 -11.98 1.21 -10.97
CA SER A 58 -12.14 -0.25 -10.90
C SER A 58 -13.43 -0.68 -10.18
N ALA A 59 -13.87 0.09 -9.19
CA ALA A 59 -15.05 -0.17 -8.37
C ALA A 59 -15.73 1.15 -7.97
N LYS A 60 -16.89 1.07 -7.31
CA LYS A 60 -17.65 2.25 -6.86
C LYS A 60 -16.86 3.15 -5.91
N LYS A 61 -16.05 2.55 -5.02
CA LYS A 61 -15.23 3.27 -4.03
C LYS A 61 -13.85 3.68 -4.55
N SER A 62 -13.53 3.47 -5.83
CA SER A 62 -12.26 3.92 -6.39
C SER A 62 -12.11 5.43 -6.27
N ILE A 63 -11.04 5.89 -5.62
CA ILE A 63 -10.69 7.31 -5.61
C ILE A 63 -10.19 7.67 -7.02
N VAL A 64 -10.89 8.58 -7.71
CA VAL A 64 -10.52 9.09 -9.05
C VAL A 64 -10.42 10.61 -9.11
N ASP A 65 -10.73 11.30 -8.00
CA ASP A 65 -10.48 12.73 -7.87
C ASP A 65 -9.01 12.98 -7.47
N PRO A 66 -8.27 13.79 -8.23
CA PRO A 66 -6.87 14.12 -7.94
C PRO A 66 -6.60 14.67 -6.54
N ASN A 67 -7.46 15.57 -6.04
CA ASN A 67 -7.25 16.25 -4.77
C ASN A 67 -7.50 15.27 -3.62
N LEU A 68 -8.59 14.52 -3.67
CA LEU A 68 -8.89 13.46 -2.69
C LEU A 68 -7.78 12.41 -2.67
N PHE A 69 -7.25 12.04 -3.83
CA PHE A 69 -6.15 11.08 -3.89
C PHE A 69 -4.87 11.62 -3.26
N ILE A 70 -4.52 12.89 -3.50
CA ILE A 70 -3.36 13.53 -2.88
C ILE A 70 -3.51 13.60 -1.36
N GLU A 71 -4.68 13.98 -0.84
CA GLU A 71 -4.93 13.98 0.61
C GLU A 71 -4.83 12.56 1.18
N HIS A 72 -5.34 11.55 0.47
CA HIS A 72 -5.20 10.17 0.88
C HIS A 72 -3.73 9.71 0.96
N LEU A 73 -2.87 10.15 0.03
CA LEU A 73 -1.43 9.86 0.09
C LEU A 73 -0.74 10.53 1.28
N LYS A 74 -1.17 11.74 1.68
CA LYS A 74 -0.63 12.39 2.89
C LYS A 74 -0.97 11.58 4.13
N LYS A 75 -2.22 11.14 4.27
CA LYS A 75 -2.65 10.29 5.37
C LYS A 75 -1.83 9.00 5.47
N ILE A 76 -1.57 8.35 4.33
CA ILE A 76 -0.71 7.15 4.28
C ILE A 76 0.71 7.43 4.81
N LYS A 77 1.25 8.63 4.53
CA LYS A 77 2.57 9.03 5.00
C LYS A 77 2.59 9.30 6.51
N GLU A 78 1.51 9.88 7.05
CA GLU A 78 1.34 10.14 8.48
C GLU A 78 1.15 8.85 9.29
N GLU A 79 0.31 7.94 8.80
CA GLU A 79 -0.03 6.69 9.49
C GLU A 79 1.02 5.59 9.31
N GLY A 80 1.76 5.63 8.20
CA GLY A 80 2.79 4.65 7.86
C GLY A 80 2.24 3.36 7.24
N TYR A 81 1.00 3.36 6.76
CA TYR A 81 0.35 2.23 6.08
C TYR A 81 -0.78 2.73 5.17
N SER A 82 -1.31 1.86 4.31
CA SER A 82 -2.52 2.13 3.51
C SER A 82 -3.55 1.04 3.74
N ILE A 83 -4.79 1.46 3.89
CA ILE A 83 -5.97 0.60 3.82
C ILE A 83 -6.72 0.92 2.52
N CYS A 84 -7.14 -0.12 1.81
CA CYS A 84 -7.91 -0.01 0.58
C CYS A 84 -9.17 -0.88 0.74
N LYS A 85 -10.33 -0.23 0.92
CA LYS A 85 -11.62 -0.89 1.11
C LYS A 85 -12.47 -0.80 -0.16
N GLU A 86 -12.62 -1.93 -0.84
CA GLU A 86 -13.47 -2.08 -2.03
C GLU A 86 -13.16 -1.11 -3.18
N GLU A 87 -11.92 -0.63 -3.27
CA GLU A 87 -11.54 0.32 -4.31
C GLU A 87 -11.13 -0.37 -5.62
N MET A 88 -10.74 -1.63 -5.55
CA MET A 88 -10.37 -2.43 -6.72
C MET A 88 -11.47 -3.41 -7.13
N GLU A 89 -12.11 -4.05 -6.14
CA GLU A 89 -13.18 -5.03 -6.32
C GLU A 89 -14.12 -4.94 -5.11
N GLU A 90 -15.44 -5.02 -5.32
CA GLU A 90 -16.43 -5.01 -4.24
C GLU A 90 -16.22 -6.23 -3.31
N GLY A 91 -16.37 -6.03 -1.99
CA GLY A 91 -16.11 -7.07 -0.98
C GLY A 91 -14.64 -7.42 -0.73
N VAL A 92 -13.68 -6.70 -1.31
CA VAL A 92 -12.24 -6.91 -1.12
C VAL A 92 -11.62 -5.80 -0.28
N MET A 93 -10.72 -6.17 0.63
CA MET A 93 -9.92 -5.24 1.40
C MET A 93 -8.43 -5.59 1.30
N ALA A 94 -7.59 -4.56 1.35
CA ALA A 94 -6.14 -4.72 1.42
C ALA A 94 -5.53 -3.78 2.46
N VAL A 95 -4.48 -4.24 3.14
CA VAL A 95 -3.64 -3.43 4.05
C VAL A 95 -2.19 -3.55 3.60
N ALA A 96 -1.48 -2.43 3.49
CA ALA A 96 -0.10 -2.40 3.02
C ALA A 96 0.79 -1.49 3.86
N ALA A 97 2.08 -1.82 3.95
CA ALA A 97 3.10 -1.01 4.64
C ALA A 97 4.40 -0.89 3.82
N PRO A 98 5.18 0.20 4.01
CA PRO A 98 6.36 0.51 3.21
C PRO A 98 7.57 -0.33 3.61
N ILE A 99 8.35 -0.74 2.61
CA ILE A 99 9.68 -1.35 2.78
C ILE A 99 10.73 -0.29 2.46
N TRP A 100 11.63 -0.08 3.41
CA TRP A 100 12.68 0.92 3.38
C TRP A 100 14.04 0.31 3.02
N ASP A 101 14.84 1.09 2.30
CA ASP A 101 16.25 0.78 2.00
C ASP A 101 17.20 1.54 2.94
N ILE A 102 18.50 1.24 2.88
CA ILE A 102 19.56 1.82 3.72
C ILE A 102 19.60 3.36 3.70
N LYS A 103 19.31 3.97 2.55
CA LYS A 103 19.09 5.42 2.42
C LYS A 103 17.58 5.63 2.53
N PRO A 104 17.00 6.10 3.65
CA PRO A 104 15.58 5.99 4.06
C PRO A 104 14.56 6.36 2.98
N ARG A 105 14.41 5.45 2.01
CA ARG A 105 13.62 5.59 0.80
C ARG A 105 12.75 4.35 0.73
N VAL A 106 11.49 4.56 0.39
CA VAL A 106 10.57 3.45 0.16
C VAL A 106 10.86 2.86 -1.22
N VAL A 107 11.39 1.64 -1.22
CA VAL A 107 11.76 0.87 -2.44
C VAL A 107 10.72 -0.20 -2.79
N GLY A 108 9.80 -0.45 -1.86
CA GLY A 108 8.73 -1.39 -2.04
C GLY A 108 7.66 -1.31 -0.97
N SER A 109 6.74 -2.27 -1.02
CA SER A 109 5.72 -2.44 0.00
C SER A 109 5.33 -3.91 0.14
N VAL A 110 4.86 -4.27 1.31
CA VAL A 110 4.24 -5.57 1.58
C VAL A 110 2.77 -5.35 1.91
N ALA A 111 1.91 -6.22 1.37
CA ALA A 111 0.47 -6.11 1.52
C ALA A 111 -0.18 -7.46 1.83
N VAL A 112 -1.28 -7.41 2.56
CA VAL A 112 -2.23 -8.51 2.72
C VAL A 112 -3.53 -8.12 2.03
N VAL A 113 -4.13 -9.06 1.29
CA VAL A 113 -5.36 -8.87 0.52
C VAL A 113 -6.31 -10.04 0.78
N GLY A 114 -7.60 -9.74 0.90
CA GLY A 114 -8.61 -10.78 1.12
C GLY A 114 -10.03 -10.23 1.25
N PRO A 115 -11.00 -11.11 1.59
CA PRO A 115 -12.38 -10.72 1.84
C PRO A 115 -12.48 -9.63 2.92
N MET A 116 -13.24 -8.58 2.65
CA MET A 116 -13.38 -7.42 3.55
C MET A 116 -13.85 -7.83 4.93
N ASN A 117 -14.88 -8.68 5.02
CA ASN A 117 -15.42 -9.18 6.29
C ASN A 117 -14.38 -9.90 7.18
N ARG A 118 -13.30 -10.43 6.61
CA ARG A 118 -12.22 -11.06 7.38
C ARG A 118 -11.20 -10.05 7.87
N ILE A 119 -10.82 -9.11 7.00
CA ILE A 119 -9.77 -8.14 7.32
C ILE A 119 -10.32 -7.05 8.23
N GLU A 120 -11.54 -6.57 7.99
CA GLU A 120 -12.14 -5.47 8.74
C GLU A 120 -12.34 -5.81 10.23
N ASN A 121 -12.79 -7.03 10.54
CA ASN A 121 -12.96 -7.48 11.92
C ASN A 121 -11.64 -7.55 12.72
N LEU A 122 -10.50 -7.60 12.03
CA LEU A 122 -9.16 -7.72 12.61
C LEU A 122 -8.23 -6.60 12.09
N GLU A 123 -8.81 -5.45 11.69
CA GLU A 123 -8.09 -4.42 10.95
C GLU A 123 -6.83 -3.95 11.68
N GLN A 124 -6.95 -3.68 12.98
CA GLN A 124 -5.84 -3.22 13.80
C GLN A 124 -4.72 -4.27 13.92
N ASP A 125 -5.06 -5.55 14.03
CA ASP A 125 -4.08 -6.63 14.06
C ASP A 125 -3.36 -6.78 12.72
N PHE A 126 -4.08 -6.66 11.61
CA PHE A 126 -3.46 -6.66 10.28
C PHE A 126 -2.53 -5.46 10.08
N VAL A 127 -2.95 -4.26 10.50
CA VAL A 127 -2.09 -3.05 10.45
C VAL A 127 -0.83 -3.24 11.30
N LYS A 128 -0.96 -3.73 12.54
CA LYS A 128 0.17 -4.00 13.42
C LYS A 128 1.14 -5.01 12.81
N ASN A 129 0.62 -6.14 12.34
CA ASN A 129 1.43 -7.22 11.79
C ASN A 129 2.08 -6.84 10.47
N ILE A 130 1.39 -6.15 9.56
CA ILE A 130 1.98 -5.75 8.28
C ILE A 130 3.08 -4.70 8.47
N LYS A 131 2.91 -3.74 9.40
CA LYS A 131 3.96 -2.78 9.76
C LYS A 131 5.18 -3.47 10.36
N LYS A 132 4.97 -4.44 11.25
CA LYS A 132 6.05 -5.26 11.82
C LYS A 132 6.80 -6.03 10.73
N THR A 133 6.07 -6.71 9.84
CA THR A 133 6.67 -7.46 8.72
C THR A 133 7.45 -6.55 7.78
N ALA A 134 6.88 -5.40 7.40
CA ALA A 134 7.56 -4.42 6.55
C ALA A 134 8.86 -3.90 7.20
N TYR A 135 8.82 -3.64 8.51
CA TYR A 135 10.00 -3.24 9.27
C TYR A 135 11.08 -4.33 9.29
N LEU A 136 10.71 -5.59 9.53
CA LEU A 136 11.65 -6.71 9.50
C LEU A 136 12.31 -6.87 8.12
N ILE A 137 11.52 -6.80 7.04
CA ILE A 137 12.09 -6.82 5.68
C ILE A 137 13.03 -5.63 5.48
N SER A 138 12.65 -4.44 5.93
CA SER A 138 13.49 -3.24 5.82
C SER A 138 14.82 -3.41 6.57
N ARG A 139 14.81 -4.05 7.75
CA ARG A 139 16.01 -4.37 8.53
C ARG A 139 16.97 -5.27 7.75
N GLU A 140 16.44 -6.32 7.11
CA GLU A 140 17.22 -7.20 6.23
C GLU A 140 17.78 -6.44 5.02
N MET A 141 17.09 -5.39 4.56
CA MET A 141 17.56 -4.47 3.51
C MET A 141 18.52 -3.38 4.03
N GLY A 142 18.93 -3.42 5.30
CA GLY A 142 19.89 -2.48 5.88
C GLY A 142 19.30 -1.19 6.42
N TYR A 143 17.97 -1.05 6.48
CA TYR A 143 17.32 0.12 7.10
C TYR A 143 17.56 0.13 8.61
N ASN A 144 18.06 1.24 9.15
CA ASN A 144 18.27 1.42 10.59
C ASN A 144 17.86 2.83 11.06
N PRO A 145 16.65 3.00 11.63
CA PRO A 145 16.16 4.32 12.03
C PRO A 145 16.96 4.95 13.17
N GLU A 146 17.55 4.16 14.08
CA GLU A 146 18.34 4.69 15.20
C GLU A 146 19.67 5.30 14.71
N LYS A 147 20.33 4.66 13.73
CA LYS A 147 21.50 5.27 13.09
C LYS A 147 21.15 6.56 12.36
N LEU A 148 19.99 6.63 11.71
CA LEU A 148 19.56 7.81 10.96
C LEU A 148 19.26 9.02 11.87
N LYS A 149 18.65 8.80 13.05
CA LYS A 149 18.47 9.85 14.05
C LYS A 149 19.80 10.41 14.53
N MET A 150 20.80 9.54 14.75
CA MET A 150 22.14 9.95 15.19
C MET A 150 22.86 10.85 14.17
N TYR A 151 22.67 10.63 12.87
CA TYR A 151 23.23 11.49 11.81
C TYR A 151 22.43 12.77 11.55
N SER A 152 21.22 12.91 12.12
CA SER A 152 20.37 14.10 11.93
C SER A 152 20.56 15.16 13.04
N ILE A 153 21.44 14.88 14.00
CA ILE A 153 21.75 15.73 15.16
C ILE A 153 23.05 16.53 14.92
N PHE A 154 23.70 16.33 13.77
CA PHE A 154 24.81 17.13 13.24
C PHE A 154 24.37 17.82 11.95
#